data_AF-A0A0E0HFB1-F1
#
_entry.id   AF-A0A0E0HFB1-F1
#
_cell.length_a   1.000
_cell.length_b   1.000
_cell.length_c   1.000
_cell.angle_alpha   90.00
_cell.angle_beta   90.00
_cell.angle_gamma   90.00
#
_symmetry.space_group_name_H-M   'P 1'
#
loop_
_entity.id
_entity.type
_entity.pdbx_description
1 polymer ?
#
loop_
_entity_poly.entity_id
_entity_poly.type
_entity_poly.pdbx_seq_one_letter_code
_entity_poly.pdbx_strand_id
1 'polypeptide(L)'
;MVPVHGSPQSPCFPQCVEWILQNQQEDGSWGQPGAVNKDALLSTLACVLALNTWNVGPDHIRRVPAIYPDNVYSRLCMVDTLEKMGISSEFACEIQDILDMTYRCWMQNEEEIMSDMGLCAKAFRLLRMHGYNITSDGMAQFAEQSSFDNSIHVYLNDIEPLRELYKSSQVRFSEDDLILENIGSWSTKLLKQQLSSKNISKYLLTEVTHALKFPLYATLEPHEHRRNIERFKTNVFQLLKSGYWY
;
A
#
# COMPACT_ATOMS: atom_id res chain seq x y z
N MET A 1 5.65 4.39 -18.59
CA MET A 1 5.12 4.79 -19.91
C MET A 1 6.27 5.13 -20.85
N VAL A 2 6.03 5.15 -22.15
CA VAL A 2 7.06 5.29 -23.18
C VAL A 2 6.98 6.69 -23.80
N PRO A 3 8.03 7.53 -23.74
CA PRO A 3 8.06 8.82 -24.42
C PRO A 3 8.34 8.68 -25.92
N VAL A 4 7.96 9.69 -26.69
CA VAL A 4 8.36 9.83 -28.09
C VAL A 4 9.87 10.06 -28.17
N HIS A 5 10.54 9.43 -29.14
CA HIS A 5 11.96 9.69 -29.40
C HIS A 5 12.18 11.18 -29.73
N GLY A 6 12.98 11.87 -28.92
CA GLY A 6 13.25 13.30 -29.09
C GLY A 6 12.24 14.24 -28.40
N SER A 7 11.15 13.72 -27.82
CA SER A 7 10.22 14.50 -26.99
C SER A 7 9.89 13.76 -25.68
N PRO A 8 10.72 13.91 -24.63
CA PRO A 8 10.57 13.19 -23.38
C PRO A 8 9.28 13.54 -22.61
N GLN A 9 8.61 14.63 -22.97
CA GLN A 9 7.34 15.08 -22.37
C GLN A 9 6.10 14.63 -23.15
N SER A 10 6.25 13.87 -24.23
CA SER A 10 5.11 13.43 -25.06
C SER A 10 4.92 11.91 -25.02
N PRO A 11 3.68 11.42 -24.84
CA PRO A 11 3.40 9.99 -24.89
C PRO A 11 3.65 9.42 -26.28
N CYS A 12 4.33 8.28 -26.36
CA CYS A 12 4.47 7.51 -27.61
C CYS A 12 3.12 7.01 -28.15
N PHE A 13 2.11 6.88 -27.27
CA PHE A 13 0.75 6.45 -27.60
C PHE A 13 -0.27 7.45 -27.03
N PRO A 14 -0.46 8.62 -27.66
CA PRO A 14 -1.35 9.67 -27.15
C PRO A 14 -2.81 9.22 -27.06
N GLN A 15 -3.25 8.28 -27.91
CA GLN A 15 -4.62 7.75 -27.89
C GLN A 15 -4.95 7.02 -26.58
N CYS A 16 -3.96 6.41 -25.92
CA CYS A 16 -4.17 5.77 -24.62
C CYS A 16 -4.43 6.83 -23.53
N VAL A 17 -3.74 7.96 -23.59
CA VAL A 17 -3.94 9.07 -22.63
C VAL A 17 -5.31 9.72 -22.85
N GLU A 18 -5.69 9.91 -24.11
CA GLU A 18 -7.02 10.39 -24.47
C GLU A 18 -8.13 9.44 -23.98
N TRP A 19 -7.94 8.13 -24.17
CA TRP A 19 -8.87 7.13 -23.64
C TRP A 19 -9.01 7.24 -22.12
N ILE A 20 -7.91 7.42 -21.38
CA ILE A 20 -7.96 7.61 -19.93
C ILE A 20 -8.80 8.83 -19.56
N LEU A 21 -8.59 9.98 -20.22
CA LEU A 21 -9.37 11.19 -19.97
C LEU A 21 -10.88 10.99 -20.21
N GLN A 22 -11.25 10.22 -21.24
CA GLN A 22 -12.64 9.99 -21.63
C GLN A 22 -13.36 8.91 -20.80
N ASN A 23 -12.64 8.05 -20.08
CA ASN A 23 -13.21 6.88 -19.41
C ASN A 23 -13.08 6.92 -17.89
N GLN A 24 -12.92 8.13 -17.31
CA GLN A 24 -13.08 8.30 -15.86
C GLN A 24 -14.56 8.16 -15.50
N GLN A 25 -14.84 7.31 -14.51
CA GLN A 25 -16.18 7.12 -14.00
C GLN A 25 -16.65 8.32 -13.14
N GLU A 26 -17.95 8.37 -12.83
CA GLU A 26 -18.51 9.43 -11.97
C GLU A 26 -17.90 9.42 -10.57
N ASP A 27 -17.51 8.24 -10.07
CA ASP A 27 -16.79 8.05 -8.80
C ASP A 27 -15.29 8.41 -8.88
N GLY A 28 -14.86 9.03 -9.97
CA GLY A 28 -13.46 9.40 -10.20
C GLY A 28 -12.56 8.23 -10.56
N SER A 29 -13.06 7.00 -10.64
CA SER A 29 -12.25 5.80 -10.81
C SER A 29 -12.02 5.39 -12.26
N TRP A 30 -11.03 4.52 -12.44
CA TRP A 30 -10.87 3.72 -13.66
C TRP A 30 -10.87 2.24 -13.30
N GLY A 31 -11.66 1.43 -13.99
CA GLY A 31 -11.82 0.02 -13.69
C GLY A 31 -13.24 -0.47 -13.94
N GLN A 32 -13.62 -1.59 -13.33
CA GLN A 32 -14.99 -2.10 -13.39
C GLN A 32 -15.91 -1.23 -12.52
N PRO A 33 -17.07 -0.79 -13.04
CA PRO A 33 -18.03 -0.01 -12.25
C PRO A 33 -18.49 -0.74 -10.99
N GLY A 34 -18.45 -0.05 -9.85
CA GLY A 34 -18.87 -0.59 -8.55
C GLY A 34 -17.90 -1.61 -7.92
N ALA A 35 -16.72 -1.85 -8.51
CA ALA A 35 -15.72 -2.73 -7.92
C ALA A 35 -14.87 -1.97 -6.90
N VAL A 36 -15.04 -2.29 -5.61
CA VAL A 36 -14.13 -1.86 -4.53
C VAL A 36 -13.14 -2.99 -4.25
N ASN A 37 -12.20 -3.20 -5.16
CA ASN A 37 -11.18 -4.23 -5.00
C ASN A 37 -9.80 -3.76 -5.48
N LYS A 38 -8.79 -4.60 -5.25
CA LYS A 38 -7.40 -4.30 -5.60
C LYS A 38 -7.25 -3.93 -7.09
N ASP A 39 -8.01 -4.54 -7.99
CA ASP A 39 -7.88 -4.29 -9.43
C ASP A 39 -8.42 -2.91 -9.83
N ALA A 40 -9.49 -2.45 -9.19
CA ALA A 40 -10.02 -1.11 -9.40
C ALA A 40 -9.07 -0.03 -8.86
N LEU A 41 -8.47 -0.27 -7.69
CA LEU A 41 -7.41 0.57 -7.12
C LEU A 41 -6.20 0.66 -8.06
N LEU A 42 -5.72 -0.48 -8.56
CA LEU A 42 -4.58 -0.54 -9.46
C LEU A 42 -4.86 0.14 -10.80
N SER A 43 -6.06 -0.04 -11.35
CA SER A 43 -6.48 0.57 -12.61
C SER A 43 -6.59 2.11 -12.48
N THR A 44 -7.20 2.58 -11.39
CA THR A 44 -7.30 3.99 -11.04
C THR A 44 -5.91 4.62 -10.85
N LEU A 45 -5.04 3.98 -10.07
CA LEU A 45 -3.67 4.45 -9.85
C LEU A 45 -2.84 4.44 -11.14
N ALA A 46 -2.99 3.43 -11.99
CA ALA A 46 -2.30 3.40 -13.28
C ALA A 46 -2.72 4.57 -14.17
N CYS A 47 -4.01 4.94 -14.16
CA CYS A 47 -4.54 6.09 -14.89
C CYS A 47 -4.05 7.41 -14.30
N VAL A 48 -4.09 7.57 -12.97
CA VAL A 48 -3.52 8.74 -12.28
C VAL A 48 -2.03 8.90 -12.58
N LEU A 49 -1.25 7.83 -12.47
CA LEU A 49 0.18 7.84 -12.80
C LEU A 49 0.40 8.21 -14.26
N ALA A 50 -0.47 7.74 -15.15
CA ALA A 50 -0.40 8.07 -16.56
C ALA A 50 -0.65 9.56 -16.83
N LEU A 51 -1.72 10.10 -16.25
CA LEU A 51 -2.07 11.51 -16.35
C LEU A 51 -0.99 12.42 -15.75
N ASN A 52 -0.49 12.07 -14.56
CA ASN A 52 0.54 12.84 -13.87
C ASN A 52 1.87 12.85 -14.64
N THR A 53 2.33 11.69 -15.13
CA THR A 53 3.60 11.60 -15.86
C THR A 53 3.62 12.44 -17.13
N TRP A 54 2.46 12.60 -17.80
CA TRP A 54 2.34 13.43 -19.00
C TRP A 54 1.84 14.85 -18.72
N ASN A 55 1.60 15.19 -17.45
CA ASN A 55 1.08 16.48 -17.01
C ASN A 55 -0.22 16.88 -17.74
N VAL A 56 -1.18 15.95 -17.82
CA VAL A 56 -2.48 16.14 -18.48
C VAL A 56 -3.62 15.79 -17.53
N GLY A 57 -4.74 16.51 -17.64
CA GLY A 57 -5.96 16.22 -16.87
C GLY A 57 -5.83 16.35 -15.34
N PRO A 58 -5.29 17.46 -14.79
CA PRO A 58 -5.16 17.62 -13.33
C PRO A 58 -6.50 17.56 -12.59
N ASP A 59 -7.59 17.99 -13.22
CA ASP A 59 -8.93 17.88 -12.63
C ASP A 59 -9.43 16.43 -12.54
N HIS A 60 -8.99 15.56 -13.47
CA HIS A 60 -9.30 14.13 -13.39
C HIS A 60 -8.55 13.49 -12.21
N ILE A 61 -7.28 13.87 -12.00
CA ILE A 61 -6.47 13.41 -10.86
C ILE A 61 -7.15 13.78 -9.53
N ARG A 62 -7.64 15.02 -9.39
CA ARG A 62 -8.33 15.52 -8.18
C ARG A 62 -9.70 14.91 -7.91
N ARG A 63 -10.36 14.30 -8.90
CA ARG A 63 -11.67 13.65 -8.70
C ARG A 63 -11.56 12.26 -8.08
N VAL A 64 -10.40 11.61 -8.18
CA VAL A 64 -10.17 10.26 -7.66
C VAL A 64 -10.41 10.14 -6.16
N PRO A 65 -9.93 11.07 -5.30
CA PRO A 65 -10.08 10.90 -3.85
C PRO A 65 -11.50 11.15 -3.34
N ALA A 66 -12.34 11.85 -4.12
CA ALA A 66 -13.64 12.31 -3.63
C ALA A 66 -14.66 11.16 -3.42
N ILE A 67 -14.47 10.00 -4.05
CA ILE A 67 -15.51 8.95 -4.10
C ILE A 67 -14.92 7.51 -3.90
N TYR A 68 -13.67 7.37 -3.48
CA TYR A 68 -12.98 6.08 -3.27
C TYR A 68 -12.87 5.67 -1.79
N PRO A 69 -12.77 4.37 -1.45
CA PRO A 69 -13.90 3.46 -1.17
C PRO A 69 -14.43 3.53 0.28
N ASP A 70 -15.57 2.88 0.56
CA ASP A 70 -16.32 3.02 1.82
C ASP A 70 -15.65 2.49 3.09
N ASN A 71 -14.61 1.66 2.98
CA ASN A 71 -13.94 1.06 4.15
C ASN A 71 -12.53 1.60 4.40
N VAL A 72 -12.11 1.56 5.66
CA VAL A 72 -10.83 2.14 6.13
C VAL A 72 -9.64 1.43 5.46
N TYR A 73 -9.73 0.12 5.25
CA TYR A 73 -8.66 -0.66 4.63
C TYR A 73 -8.28 -0.15 3.24
N SER A 74 -9.27 0.10 2.38
CA SER A 74 -9.01 0.48 0.99
C SER A 74 -8.41 1.87 0.90
N ARG A 75 -8.87 2.81 1.75
CA ARG A 75 -8.33 4.17 1.83
C ARG A 75 -6.87 4.16 2.29
N LEU A 76 -6.54 3.38 3.33
CA LEU A 76 -5.16 3.24 3.78
C LEU A 76 -4.26 2.53 2.76
N CYS A 77 -4.80 1.57 1.99
CA CYS A 77 -4.07 0.97 0.87
C CYS A 77 -3.76 1.99 -0.23
N MET A 78 -4.67 2.93 -0.51
CA MET A 78 -4.40 4.02 -1.44
C MET A 78 -3.28 4.92 -0.95
N VAL A 79 -3.37 5.40 0.30
CA VAL A 79 -2.32 6.24 0.91
C VAL A 79 -0.96 5.55 0.79
N ASP A 80 -0.87 4.31 1.27
CA ASP A 80 0.34 3.49 1.21
C ASP A 80 0.86 3.27 -0.22
N THR A 81 -0.03 3.24 -1.21
CA THR A 81 0.39 3.11 -2.61
C THR A 81 0.86 4.43 -3.20
N LEU A 82 0.16 5.54 -2.96
CA LEU A 82 0.55 6.88 -3.42
C LEU A 82 1.93 7.27 -2.88
N GLU A 83 2.18 6.97 -1.60
CA GLU A 83 3.49 7.13 -0.98
C GLU A 83 4.54 6.27 -1.66
N LYS A 84 4.31 4.96 -1.81
CA LYS A 84 5.26 4.05 -2.49
C LYS A 84 5.59 4.48 -3.92
N MET A 85 4.67 5.16 -4.60
CA MET A 85 4.86 5.68 -5.95
C MET A 85 5.55 7.05 -5.99
N GLY A 86 5.74 7.71 -4.86
CA GLY A 86 6.34 9.05 -4.79
C GLY A 86 5.47 10.15 -5.40
N ILE A 87 4.15 9.96 -5.43
CA ILE A 87 3.17 10.95 -5.95
C ILE A 87 2.21 11.46 -4.87
N SER A 88 2.44 11.11 -3.61
CA SER A 88 1.59 11.51 -2.48
C SER A 88 1.49 13.03 -2.30
N SER A 89 2.51 13.81 -2.74
CA SER A 89 2.50 15.28 -2.63
C SER A 89 1.35 15.94 -3.40
N GLU A 90 0.90 15.34 -4.50
CA GLU A 90 -0.22 15.84 -5.30
C GLU A 90 -1.59 15.63 -4.62
N PHE A 91 -1.62 14.83 -3.56
CA PHE A 91 -2.82 14.41 -2.84
C PHE A 91 -2.72 14.71 -1.34
N ALA A 92 -1.89 15.69 -0.94
CA ALA A 92 -1.58 15.93 0.46
C ALA A 92 -2.83 16.22 1.30
N CYS A 93 -3.78 17.01 0.78
CA CYS A 93 -5.03 17.32 1.47
C CYS A 93 -5.89 16.07 1.67
N GLU A 94 -6.02 15.25 0.63
CA GLU A 94 -6.89 14.08 0.63
C GLU A 94 -6.30 12.94 1.48
N ILE A 95 -4.98 12.80 1.48
CA ILE A 95 -4.26 11.90 2.40
C ILE A 95 -4.50 12.36 3.85
N GLN A 96 -4.38 13.65 4.13
CA GLN A 96 -4.64 14.20 5.47
C GLN A 96 -6.07 13.90 5.93
N ASP A 97 -7.07 14.09 5.08
CA ASP A 97 -8.48 13.80 5.41
C ASP A 97 -8.70 12.31 5.73
N ILE A 98 -8.10 11.40 4.94
CA ILE A 98 -8.15 9.96 5.19
C ILE A 98 -7.52 9.62 6.54
N LEU A 99 -6.35 10.17 6.83
CA LEU A 99 -5.63 9.90 8.07
C LEU A 99 -6.34 10.53 9.28
N ASP A 100 -6.96 11.69 9.14
CA ASP A 100 -7.78 12.31 10.19
C ASP A 100 -8.99 11.45 10.55
N MET A 101 -9.69 10.90 9.54
CA MET A 101 -10.77 9.94 9.78
C MET A 101 -10.24 8.68 10.46
N THR A 102 -9.14 8.12 9.94
CA THR A 102 -8.52 6.91 10.52
C THR A 102 -8.11 7.14 11.98
N TYR A 103 -7.55 8.31 12.30
CA TYR A 103 -7.17 8.67 13.67
C TYR A 103 -8.37 8.72 14.60
N ARG A 104 -9.51 9.27 14.17
CA ARG A 104 -10.75 9.27 14.97
C ARG A 104 -11.22 7.85 15.25
N CYS A 105 -11.25 6.99 14.24
CA CYS A 105 -11.61 5.58 14.40
C CYS A 105 -10.66 4.83 15.35
N TRP A 106 -9.35 5.09 15.23
CA TRP A 106 -8.33 4.55 16.13
C TRP A 106 -8.57 4.96 17.58
N MET A 107 -8.80 6.25 17.83
CA MET A 107 -9.03 6.79 19.18
C MET A 107 -10.34 6.30 19.80
N GLN A 108 -11.33 5.95 18.97
CA GLN A 108 -12.60 5.37 19.41
C GLN A 108 -12.53 3.84 19.57
N ASN A 109 -11.37 3.23 19.29
CA ASN A 109 -11.17 1.79 19.33
C ASN A 109 -12.20 1.04 18.46
N GLU A 110 -12.45 1.58 17.25
CA GLU A 110 -13.41 1.02 16.30
C GLU A 110 -13.06 -0.43 15.92
N GLU A 111 -14.06 -1.30 15.95
CA GLU A 111 -13.89 -2.75 15.73
C GLU A 111 -13.32 -3.05 14.34
N GLU A 112 -13.69 -2.26 13.31
CA GLU A 112 -13.19 -2.41 11.95
C GLU A 112 -11.66 -2.41 11.92
N ILE A 113 -11.02 -1.50 12.67
CA ILE A 113 -9.55 -1.40 12.73
C ILE A 113 -8.97 -2.43 13.70
N MET A 114 -9.55 -2.55 14.90
CA MET A 114 -8.92 -3.29 15.99
C MET A 114 -8.99 -4.81 15.82
N SER A 115 -9.97 -5.33 15.09
CA SER A 115 -10.16 -6.77 14.89
C SER A 115 -9.30 -7.37 13.77
N ASP A 116 -8.80 -6.56 12.84
CA ASP A 116 -7.95 -7.02 11.74
C ASP A 116 -6.48 -6.64 11.95
N MET A 117 -5.61 -7.64 12.10
CA MET A 117 -4.18 -7.46 12.34
C MET A 117 -3.50 -6.62 11.24
N GLY A 118 -3.82 -6.87 9.97
CA GLY A 118 -3.17 -6.20 8.85
C GLY A 118 -3.61 -4.74 8.73
N LEU A 119 -4.89 -4.48 8.95
CA LEU A 119 -5.48 -3.15 8.98
C LEU A 119 -4.97 -2.35 10.18
N CYS A 120 -5.02 -2.93 11.38
CA CYS A 120 -4.54 -2.27 12.60
C CYS A 120 -3.06 -1.87 12.46
N ALA A 121 -2.21 -2.81 12.01
CA ALA A 121 -0.81 -2.54 11.74
C ALA A 121 -0.62 -1.42 10.71
N LYS A 122 -1.33 -1.47 9.58
CA LYS A 122 -1.22 -0.43 8.54
C LYS A 122 -1.68 0.94 9.05
N ALA A 123 -2.80 1.00 9.76
CA ALA A 123 -3.31 2.22 10.38
C ALA A 123 -2.31 2.81 11.36
N PHE A 124 -1.79 1.98 12.28
CA PHE A 124 -0.75 2.37 13.24
C PHE A 124 0.48 2.96 12.53
N ARG A 125 1.02 2.25 11.54
CA ARG A 125 2.21 2.69 10.81
C ARG A 125 1.97 4.01 10.11
N LEU A 126 0.88 4.16 9.37
CA LEU A 126 0.60 5.38 8.61
C LEU A 126 0.36 6.57 9.53
N LEU A 127 -0.49 6.42 10.56
CA LEU A 127 -0.71 7.47 11.55
C LEU A 127 0.59 7.91 12.22
N ARG A 128 1.43 6.96 12.65
CA ARG A 128 2.69 7.28 13.31
C ARG A 128 3.71 7.94 12.38
N MET A 129 3.81 7.51 11.11
CA MET A 129 4.69 8.12 10.12
C MET A 129 4.27 9.54 9.73
N HIS A 130 2.98 9.85 9.80
CA HIS A 130 2.44 11.20 9.55
C HIS A 130 2.38 12.09 10.80
N GLY A 131 2.95 11.65 11.92
CA GLY A 131 3.10 12.47 13.13
C GLY A 131 1.85 12.54 14.02
N TYR A 132 0.86 11.66 13.83
CA TYR A 132 -0.27 11.56 14.75
C TYR A 132 0.18 11.00 16.10
N ASN A 133 -0.40 11.56 17.17
CA ASN A 133 -0.08 11.15 18.53
C ASN A 133 -0.82 9.85 18.90
N ILE A 134 -0.18 8.72 18.62
CA ILE A 134 -0.61 7.38 19.03
C ILE A 134 0.50 6.68 19.82
N THR A 135 0.13 5.85 20.81
CA THR A 135 1.06 4.99 21.58
C THR A 135 1.06 3.57 21.05
N SER A 136 2.09 2.78 21.37
CA SER A 136 2.15 1.37 20.98
C SER A 136 1.17 0.49 21.76
N ASP A 137 0.49 1.01 22.79
CA ASP A 137 -0.52 0.27 23.57
C ASP A 137 -1.66 -0.26 22.71
N GLY A 138 -2.05 0.47 21.66
CA GLY A 138 -3.06 -0.01 20.69
C GLY A 138 -2.62 -1.26 19.92
N MET A 139 -1.32 -1.56 19.92
CA MET A 139 -0.74 -2.76 19.32
C MET A 139 -0.49 -3.88 20.33
N ALA A 140 -0.78 -3.68 21.63
CA ALA A 140 -0.46 -4.64 22.69
C ALA A 140 -1.09 -6.02 22.46
N GLN A 141 -2.28 -6.08 21.87
CA GLN A 141 -2.96 -7.33 21.51
C GLN A 141 -2.18 -8.18 20.48
N PHE A 142 -1.22 -7.59 19.77
CA PHE A 142 -0.36 -8.27 18.80
C PHE A 142 1.07 -8.53 19.33
N ALA A 143 1.36 -8.16 20.59
CA ALA A 143 2.71 -8.22 21.15
C ALA A 143 3.23 -9.65 21.34
N GLU A 144 2.36 -10.62 21.62
CA GLU A 144 2.75 -12.00 21.88
C GLU A 144 2.32 -12.93 20.76
N GLN A 145 3.25 -13.76 20.27
CA GLN A 145 2.95 -14.79 19.27
C GLN A 145 1.88 -15.80 19.75
N SER A 146 1.90 -16.14 21.04
CA SER A 146 0.98 -17.08 21.70
C SER A 146 -0.44 -16.56 21.87
N SER A 147 -0.67 -15.25 21.77
CA SER A 147 -2.03 -14.68 21.79
C SER A 147 -2.88 -15.13 20.59
N PHE A 148 -2.25 -15.70 19.55
CA PHE A 148 -2.91 -16.18 18.34
C PHE A 148 -2.90 -17.71 18.18
N ASP A 149 -2.39 -18.47 19.17
CA ASP A 149 -2.00 -19.89 19.04
C ASP A 149 -3.10 -20.88 18.57
N ASN A 150 -4.38 -20.51 18.60
CA ASN A 150 -5.47 -21.37 18.08
C ASN A 150 -6.00 -20.99 16.68
N SER A 151 -5.59 -19.85 16.12
CA SER A 151 -6.02 -19.36 14.80
C SER A 151 -4.88 -19.32 13.77
N ILE A 152 -3.65 -19.61 14.20
CA ILE A 152 -2.42 -19.59 13.38
C ILE A 152 -2.55 -20.42 12.11
N HIS A 153 -3.24 -21.57 12.14
CA HIS A 153 -3.37 -22.43 10.96
C HIS A 153 -4.13 -21.78 9.78
N VAL A 154 -4.97 -20.77 10.02
CA VAL A 154 -5.71 -20.07 8.97
C VAL A 154 -4.89 -18.92 8.36
N TYR A 155 -4.01 -18.28 9.15
CA TYR A 155 -3.20 -17.14 8.69
C TYR A 155 -1.76 -17.50 8.27
N LEU A 156 -1.30 -18.75 8.48
CA LEU A 156 0.04 -19.20 8.06
C LEU A 156 0.30 -19.08 6.55
N ASN A 157 -0.74 -18.90 5.74
CA ASN A 157 -0.63 -18.64 4.31
C ASN A 157 -0.69 -17.14 3.95
N ASP A 158 -1.14 -16.27 4.86
CA ASP A 158 -1.29 -14.84 4.61
C ASP A 158 -0.07 -14.04 5.07
N ILE A 159 0.85 -13.90 4.12
CA ILE A 159 2.10 -13.16 4.28
C ILE A 159 1.84 -11.65 4.48
N GLU A 160 0.74 -11.11 3.96
CA GLU A 160 0.50 -9.66 3.94
C GLU A 160 0.27 -9.02 5.33
N PRO A 161 -0.64 -9.51 6.20
CA PRO A 161 -0.80 -8.97 7.56
C PRO A 161 0.48 -9.05 8.38
N LEU A 162 1.19 -10.18 8.30
CA LEU A 162 2.46 -10.39 9.00
C LEU A 162 3.54 -9.40 8.55
N ARG A 163 3.57 -9.07 7.25
CA ARG A 163 4.50 -8.09 6.69
C ARG A 163 4.17 -6.67 7.15
N GLU A 164 2.90 -6.28 7.13
CA GLU A 164 2.49 -4.96 7.63
C GLU A 164 2.79 -4.83 9.13
N LEU A 165 2.59 -5.90 9.90
CA LEU A 165 2.92 -5.93 11.31
C LEU A 165 4.44 -5.75 11.55
N TYR A 166 5.27 -6.47 10.79
CA TYR A 166 6.72 -6.25 10.81
C TYR A 166 7.08 -4.80 10.46
N LYS A 167 6.54 -4.22 9.39
CA LYS A 167 6.82 -2.82 9.03
C LYS A 167 6.43 -1.84 10.15
N SER A 168 5.33 -2.14 10.85
CA SER A 168 4.83 -1.33 11.96
C SER A 168 5.76 -1.37 13.18
N SER A 169 6.43 -2.50 13.42
CA SER A 169 7.48 -2.57 14.46
C SER A 169 8.68 -1.65 14.16
N GLN A 170 8.92 -1.32 12.89
CA GLN A 170 10.07 -0.50 12.48
C GLN A 170 9.85 1.01 12.67
N VAL A 171 8.63 1.46 12.99
CA VAL A 171 8.33 2.87 13.32
C VAL A 171 8.46 3.15 14.82
N ARG A 172 9.36 2.43 15.48
CA ARG A 172 9.67 2.54 16.91
C ARG A 172 10.51 3.79 17.17
N PHE A 173 10.12 4.62 18.15
CA PHE A 173 10.83 5.85 18.51
C PHE A 173 11.78 5.71 19.72
N SER A 174 11.53 4.74 20.61
CA SER A 174 12.32 4.52 21.83
C SER A 174 12.67 3.06 22.02
N GLU A 175 13.88 2.78 22.51
CA GLU A 175 14.33 1.46 22.97
C GLU A 175 13.54 0.93 24.19
N ASP A 176 12.68 1.76 24.81
CA ASP A 176 11.80 1.31 25.88
C ASP A 176 10.45 0.76 25.37
N ASP A 177 10.15 0.87 24.08
CA ASP A 177 8.90 0.39 23.47
C ASP A 177 8.94 -1.14 23.26
N LEU A 178 8.71 -1.87 24.36
CA LEU A 178 8.75 -3.33 24.40
C LEU A 178 7.67 -3.99 23.54
N ILE A 179 6.54 -3.32 23.30
CA ILE A 179 5.46 -3.84 22.46
C ILE A 179 5.96 -3.98 21.02
N LEU A 180 6.50 -2.90 20.45
CA LEU A 180 7.03 -2.94 19.08
C LEU A 180 8.27 -3.82 18.97
N GLU A 181 9.09 -3.91 20.02
CA GLU A 181 10.22 -4.84 20.07
C GLU A 181 9.78 -6.30 19.94
N ASN A 182 8.82 -6.70 20.78
CA ASN A 182 8.29 -8.05 20.77
C ASN A 182 7.67 -8.38 19.41
N ILE A 183 6.83 -7.48 18.88
CA ILE A 183 6.24 -7.60 17.56
C ILE A 183 7.31 -7.83 16.51
N GLY A 184 8.32 -6.95 16.45
CA GLY A 184 9.40 -7.05 15.47
C GLY A 184 10.19 -8.35 15.58
N SER A 185 10.45 -8.82 16.80
CA SER A 185 11.19 -10.06 17.08
C SER A 185 10.46 -11.29 16.54
N TRP A 186 9.19 -11.47 16.93
CA TRP A 186 8.44 -12.67 16.53
C TRP A 186 8.02 -12.62 15.06
N SER A 187 7.63 -11.44 14.55
CA SER A 187 7.24 -11.31 13.14
C SER A 187 8.41 -11.59 12.21
N THR A 188 9.62 -11.13 12.56
CA THR A 188 10.86 -11.42 11.82
C THR A 188 11.17 -12.91 11.82
N LYS A 189 11.05 -13.57 12.98
CA LYS A 189 11.28 -15.01 13.10
C LYS A 189 10.32 -15.80 12.21
N LEU A 190 9.04 -15.47 12.26
CA LEU A 190 8.01 -16.13 11.47
C LEU A 190 8.19 -15.88 9.96
N LEU A 191 8.49 -14.63 9.55
CA LEU A 191 8.84 -14.32 8.17
C LEU A 191 10.03 -15.16 7.68
N LYS A 192 11.12 -15.27 8.45
CA LYS A 192 12.29 -16.11 8.09
C LYS A 192 11.95 -17.59 7.97
N GLN A 193 11.09 -18.12 8.84
CA GLN A 193 10.60 -19.50 8.75
C GLN A 193 9.79 -19.72 7.48
N GLN A 194 8.89 -18.77 7.16
CA GLN A 194 8.08 -18.80 5.94
C GLN A 194 8.96 -18.75 4.68
N LEU A 195 10.00 -17.90 4.63
CA LEU A 195 10.94 -17.86 3.49
C LEU A 195 11.70 -19.18 3.28
N SER A 196 11.83 -19.99 4.33
CA SER A 196 12.50 -21.30 4.26
C SER A 196 11.56 -22.42 3.81
N SER A 197 10.24 -22.20 3.91
CA SER A 197 9.22 -23.11 3.38
C SER A 197 9.00 -22.79 1.88
N LYS A 198 9.15 -23.78 1.00
CA LYS A 198 9.28 -23.58 -0.46
C LYS A 198 8.01 -23.11 -1.20
N ASN A 199 6.97 -22.62 -0.51
CA ASN A 199 5.68 -22.30 -1.10
C ASN A 199 5.42 -20.79 -1.36
N ILE A 200 6.43 -19.92 -1.20
CA ILE A 200 6.25 -18.48 -1.39
C ILE A 200 6.56 -18.06 -2.83
N SER A 201 5.68 -17.22 -3.40
CA SER A 201 5.94 -16.56 -4.68
C SER A 201 7.29 -15.84 -4.67
N LYS A 202 8.08 -16.03 -5.73
CA LYS A 202 9.40 -15.37 -5.90
C LYS A 202 9.30 -13.84 -5.73
N TYR A 203 8.15 -13.24 -6.07
CA TYR A 203 7.87 -11.83 -5.83
C TYR A 203 7.91 -11.48 -4.33
N LEU A 204 7.06 -12.14 -3.53
CA LEU A 204 6.93 -11.93 -2.08
C LEU A 204 8.27 -12.20 -1.36
N LEU A 205 9.00 -13.22 -1.78
CA LEU A 205 10.34 -13.54 -1.27
C LEU A 205 11.29 -12.33 -1.38
N THR A 206 11.34 -11.67 -2.53
CA THR A 206 12.22 -10.51 -2.71
C THR A 206 11.78 -9.29 -1.91
N GLU A 207 10.48 -9.14 -1.68
CA GLU A 207 9.93 -8.00 -0.94
C GLU A 207 10.18 -8.14 0.56
N VAL A 208 9.94 -9.33 1.12
CA VAL A 208 10.22 -9.65 2.52
C VAL A 208 11.73 -9.59 2.79
N THR A 209 12.55 -10.19 1.93
CA THR A 209 14.03 -10.16 2.08
C THR A 209 14.56 -8.73 2.08
N HIS A 210 13.98 -7.86 1.24
CA HIS A 210 14.35 -6.45 1.20
C HIS A 210 13.95 -5.71 2.48
N ALA A 211 12.71 -5.87 2.94
CA ALA A 211 12.21 -5.22 4.16
C ALA A 211 13.00 -5.66 5.41
N LEU A 212 13.50 -6.90 5.43
CA LEU A 212 14.39 -7.40 6.49
C LEU A 212 15.81 -6.85 6.39
N LYS A 213 16.27 -6.45 5.20
CA LYS A 213 17.62 -5.93 4.97
C LYS A 213 17.70 -4.41 5.10
N PHE A 214 16.64 -3.71 4.76
CA PHE A 214 16.53 -2.25 4.78
C PHE A 214 15.32 -1.85 5.63
N PRO A 215 15.53 -1.65 6.95
CA PRO A 215 14.52 -1.04 7.82
C PRO A 215 14.09 0.34 7.32
N LEU A 216 12.91 0.81 7.74
CA LEU A 216 12.35 2.10 7.30
C LEU A 216 13.33 3.27 7.48
N TYR A 217 14.09 3.31 8.58
CA TYR A 217 15.08 4.35 8.86
C TYR A 217 16.35 4.28 7.97
N ALA A 218 16.60 3.16 7.30
CA ALA A 218 17.79 2.92 6.48
C ALA A 218 17.51 3.04 4.98
N THR A 219 16.34 3.56 4.62
CA THR A 219 15.78 3.52 3.29
C THR A 219 15.83 4.91 2.64
N LEU A 220 16.36 5.01 1.42
CA LEU A 220 16.40 6.28 0.67
C LEU A 220 15.11 6.42 -0.16
N GLU A 221 14.27 7.38 0.22
CA GLU A 221 12.95 7.66 -0.40
C GLU A 221 12.95 7.60 -1.94
N PRO A 222 13.83 8.31 -2.68
CA PRO A 222 13.79 8.28 -4.15
C PRO A 222 14.14 6.92 -4.75
N HIS A 223 15.04 6.16 -4.10
CA HIS A 223 15.43 4.82 -4.56
C HIS A 223 14.30 3.81 -4.35
N GLU A 224 13.56 3.91 -3.25
CA GLU A 224 12.38 3.08 -3.03
C GLU A 224 11.25 3.43 -3.98
N HIS A 225 10.95 4.70 -4.19
CA HIS A 225 9.94 5.11 -5.16
C HIS A 225 10.26 4.50 -6.54
N ARG A 226 11.52 4.63 -6.99
CA ARG A 226 11.94 4.04 -8.27
C ARG A 226 11.79 2.52 -8.29
N ARG A 227 12.21 1.82 -7.23
CA ARG A 227 12.08 0.36 -7.09
C ARG A 227 10.62 -0.08 -7.10
N ASN A 228 9.74 0.64 -6.40
CA ASN A 228 8.31 0.37 -6.34
C ASN A 228 7.65 0.60 -7.71
N ILE A 229 7.96 1.71 -8.40
CA ILE A 229 7.48 2.00 -9.75
C ILE A 229 7.93 0.93 -10.76
N GLU A 230 9.19 0.49 -10.71
CA GLU A 230 9.71 -0.56 -11.60
C GLU A 230 9.00 -1.90 -11.37
N ARG A 231 8.67 -2.22 -10.11
CA ARG A 231 8.00 -3.47 -9.71
C ARG A 231 6.49 -3.45 -9.93
N PHE A 232 5.86 -2.28 -9.85
CA PHE A 232 4.44 -2.11 -10.16
C PHE A 232 4.10 -2.61 -11.57
N LYS A 233 5.04 -2.44 -12.51
CA LYS A 233 4.90 -2.87 -13.91
C LYS A 233 4.89 -4.38 -14.13
N THR A 234 5.38 -5.19 -13.19
CA THR A 234 5.63 -6.63 -13.48
C THR A 234 4.37 -7.51 -13.32
N ASN A 235 3.37 -7.06 -12.55
CA ASN A 235 2.18 -7.88 -12.29
C ASN A 235 0.94 -7.49 -13.11
N VAL A 236 0.86 -6.26 -13.64
CA VAL A 236 -0.31 -5.78 -14.39
C VAL A 236 -0.30 -6.24 -15.86
N PHE A 237 0.88 -6.37 -16.48
CA PHE A 237 0.97 -6.65 -17.93
C PHE A 237 1.19 -8.12 -18.31
N GLN A 238 1.47 -9.02 -17.34
CA GLN A 238 1.55 -10.46 -17.66
C GLN A 238 0.17 -11.10 -17.85
N LEU A 239 -0.89 -10.59 -17.20
CA LEU A 239 -2.25 -11.09 -17.41
C LEU A 239 -2.87 -10.64 -18.74
N LEU A 240 -2.50 -9.45 -19.25
CA LEU A 240 -3.09 -8.88 -20.47
C LEU A 240 -2.48 -9.43 -21.77
N LYS A 241 -1.36 -10.16 -21.71
CA LYS A 241 -0.76 -10.78 -22.90
C LYS A 241 -1.26 -12.21 -23.19
N SER A 242 -1.94 -12.86 -22.25
CA SER A 242 -2.46 -14.23 -22.44
C SER A 242 -3.91 -14.30 -22.90
N GLY A 243 -4.58 -13.17 -23.12
CA GLY A 243 -5.88 -13.12 -23.79
C GLY A 243 -5.70 -12.72 -25.25
N TYR A 244 -6.22 -13.53 -26.17
CA TYR A 244 -6.33 -13.30 -27.62
C TYR A 244 -5.10 -13.63 -28.47
N TRP A 245 -4.91 -14.93 -28.68
CA TRP A 245 -4.67 -15.43 -30.04
C TRP A 245 -5.75 -16.47 -30.32
N TYR A 246 -6.67 -16.14 -31.24
CA TYR A 246 -7.48 -17.15 -31.93
C TYR A 246 -6.59 -17.92 -32.90
#